data_AF-A0A6I2L6J6-F1
#
_entry.id   AF-A0A6I2L6J6-F1
#
_cell.length_a   1.000
_cell.length_b   1.000
_cell.length_c   1.000
_cell.angle_alpha   90.00
_cell.angle_beta   90.00
_cell.angle_gamma   90.00
#
_symmetry.space_group_name_H-M   'P 1'
#
loop_
_entity.id
_entity.type
_entity.pdbx_description
1 polymer ?
#
loop_
_entity_poly.entity_id
_entity_poly.type
_entity_poly.pdbx_seq_one_letter_code
_entity_poly.pdbx_strand_id
1 'polypeptide(L)'
;MKKAPMKCKCQAMPDCLNYGEEQVFAKDFELVGSRDWLRLYRCHGCDTYWQLDVNDRSDWAIKVPASADWESFDDKPFRRAFIVRTHGGEGDEICLWDRCRNRVLKNMAICVDHAFPEFSQEKMG
;
A
#
# COMPACT_ATOMS: atom_id res chain seq x y z
N MET A 1 1.33 7.08 -32.57
CA MET A 1 2.49 7.84 -32.06
C MET A 1 2.88 7.24 -30.71
N LYS A 2 4.10 6.73 -30.55
CA LYS A 2 4.57 6.23 -29.24
C LYS A 2 5.03 7.44 -28.43
N LYS A 3 4.34 7.76 -27.31
CA LYS A 3 4.80 8.81 -26.38
C LYS A 3 6.23 8.46 -25.95
N ALA A 4 7.13 9.45 -25.96
CA ALA A 4 8.47 9.26 -25.41
C ALA A 4 8.34 8.81 -23.94
N PRO A 5 9.18 7.88 -23.45
CA PRO A 5 9.11 7.44 -22.06
C PRO A 5 9.35 8.64 -21.15
N MET A 6 8.29 9.12 -20.50
CA MET A 6 8.41 10.09 -19.42
C MET A 6 9.29 9.47 -18.34
N LYS A 7 10.34 10.19 -17.91
CA LYS A 7 11.19 9.73 -16.80
C LYS A 7 10.33 9.62 -15.54
N CYS A 8 9.96 8.40 -15.16
CA CYS A 8 9.21 8.11 -13.95
C CYS A 8 10.11 7.43 -12.89
N LYS A 9 9.69 7.47 -11.63
CA LYS A 9 10.39 6.81 -10.51
C LYS A 9 9.72 5.52 -10.04
N CYS A 10 8.70 5.03 -10.75
CA CYS A 10 7.86 3.89 -10.32
C CYS A 10 8.64 2.65 -9.91
N GLN A 11 9.75 2.36 -10.59
CA GLN A 11 10.61 1.21 -10.29
C GLN A 11 11.43 1.36 -9.01
N ALA A 12 11.74 2.60 -8.62
CA ALA A 12 12.45 2.88 -7.37
C ALA A 12 11.50 3.05 -6.18
N MET A 13 10.20 3.22 -6.43
CA MET A 13 9.19 3.32 -5.38
C MET A 13 8.85 1.94 -4.81
N PRO A 14 8.68 1.84 -3.47
CA PRO A 14 8.23 0.61 -2.85
C PRO A 14 6.82 0.24 -3.31
N ASP A 15 6.43 -1.02 -3.17
CA ASP A 15 5.13 -1.50 -3.65
C ASP A 15 3.93 -0.98 -2.82
N CYS A 16 4.19 -0.41 -1.65
CA CYS A 16 3.22 0.33 -0.87
C CYS A 16 3.89 1.57 -0.30
N LEU A 17 3.21 2.70 -0.35
CA LEU A 17 3.65 3.98 0.21
C LEU A 17 2.47 4.72 0.83
N ASN A 18 2.78 5.57 1.82
CA ASN A 18 1.81 6.56 2.27
C ASN A 18 1.82 7.74 1.27
N TYR A 19 0.67 8.07 0.69
CA TYR A 19 0.52 9.07 -0.35
C TYR A 19 -0.11 10.38 0.14
N GLY A 20 -0.16 10.68 1.45
CA GLY A 20 -0.92 11.75 2.13
C GLY A 20 -0.85 13.19 1.59
N GLU A 21 -0.26 13.39 0.41
CA GLU A 21 -0.57 14.45 -0.52
C GLU A 21 -0.98 13.84 -1.88
N GLU A 22 -2.27 13.94 -2.25
CA GLU A 22 -2.85 13.59 -3.58
C GLU A 22 -2.06 14.13 -4.80
N GLN A 23 -1.08 14.99 -4.56
CA GLN A 23 -0.26 15.67 -5.56
C GLN A 23 0.80 14.79 -6.23
N VAL A 24 1.16 13.63 -5.66
CA VAL A 24 2.17 12.73 -6.26
C VAL A 24 1.64 12.05 -7.54
N PHE A 25 0.34 11.76 -7.59
CA PHE A 25 -0.25 11.02 -8.71
C PHE A 25 -1.00 11.90 -9.72
N ALA A 26 -1.48 13.09 -9.34
CA ALA A 26 -2.35 13.91 -10.18
C ALA A 26 -1.74 14.42 -11.50
N LYS A 27 -0.40 14.49 -11.62
CA LYS A 27 0.28 15.08 -12.79
C LYS A 27 0.89 14.06 -13.75
N ASP A 28 1.49 13.00 -13.21
CA ASP A 28 2.27 12.01 -13.98
C ASP A 28 1.53 10.69 -14.21
N PHE A 29 0.29 10.59 -13.71
CA PHE A 29 -0.54 9.40 -13.79
C PHE A 29 -1.93 9.72 -14.34
N GLU A 30 -2.49 8.73 -15.02
CA GLU A 30 -3.85 8.73 -15.57
C GLU A 30 -4.78 7.94 -14.65
N LEU A 31 -5.92 8.49 -14.26
CA LEU A 31 -6.98 7.69 -13.66
C LEU A 31 -7.57 6.77 -14.73
N VAL A 32 -7.43 5.46 -14.55
CA VAL A 32 -7.87 4.43 -15.51
C VAL A 32 -8.98 3.53 -14.96
N GLY A 33 -9.31 3.65 -13.67
CA GLY A 33 -10.41 2.93 -13.03
C GLY A 33 -10.79 3.54 -11.68
N SER A 34 -12.05 3.35 -11.27
CA SER A 34 -12.54 3.81 -9.97
C SER A 34 -13.70 2.93 -9.50
N ARG A 35 -13.72 2.60 -8.21
CA ARG A 35 -14.81 1.88 -7.55
C ARG A 35 -14.88 2.27 -6.09
N ASP A 36 -16.02 2.79 -5.64
CA ASP A 36 -16.23 3.25 -4.26
C ASP A 36 -15.10 4.19 -3.79
N TRP A 37 -14.31 3.77 -2.81
CA TRP A 37 -13.13 4.49 -2.27
C TRP A 37 -11.80 4.03 -2.88
N LEU A 38 -11.80 3.27 -3.97
CA LEU A 38 -10.59 2.82 -4.66
C LEU A 38 -10.44 3.53 -6.01
N ARG A 39 -9.24 4.04 -6.27
CA ARG A 39 -8.86 4.64 -7.56
C ARG A 39 -7.67 3.90 -8.15
N LEU A 40 -7.74 3.57 -9.43
CA LEU A 40 -6.66 2.94 -10.18
C LEU A 40 -5.99 3.97 -11.09
N TYR A 41 -4.72 4.23 -10.85
CA TYR A 41 -3.89 5.13 -11.63
C TYR A 41 -2.87 4.37 -12.45
N ARG A 42 -2.60 4.82 -13.68
CA ARG A 42 -1.56 4.29 -14.56
C ARG A 42 -0.50 5.35 -14.81
N CYS A 43 0.76 5.02 -14.57
CA CYS A 43 1.88 5.91 -14.86
C CYS A 43 2.04 6.12 -16.38
N HIS A 44 2.11 7.36 -16.84
CA HIS A 44 2.33 7.67 -18.26
C HIS A 44 3.72 7.25 -18.80
N GLY A 45 4.70 7.02 -17.92
CA GLY A 45 6.09 6.74 -18.31
C GLY A 45 6.45 5.27 -18.43
N CYS A 46 5.78 4.39 -17.70
CA CYS A 46 6.17 2.97 -17.59
C CYS A 46 5.00 1.99 -17.47
N ASP A 47 3.76 2.46 -17.60
CA ASP A 47 2.54 1.65 -17.47
C ASP A 47 2.43 0.87 -16.14
N THR A 48 3.13 1.30 -15.09
CA THR A 48 2.90 0.77 -13.74
C THR A 48 1.57 1.28 -13.20
N TYR A 49 0.81 0.38 -12.60
CA TYR A 49 -0.49 0.66 -12.02
C TYR A 49 -0.40 0.86 -10.50
N TRP A 50 -1.19 1.78 -9.99
CA TRP A 50 -1.26 2.13 -8.58
C TRP A 50 -2.72 2.19 -8.13
N GLN A 51 -3.07 1.39 -7.14
CA GLN A 51 -4.35 1.45 -6.45
C GLN A 51 -4.21 2.39 -5.25
N LEU A 52 -5.06 3.41 -5.21
CA LEU A 52 -5.14 4.38 -4.12
C LEU A 52 -6.43 4.14 -3.34
N ASP A 53 -6.29 4.00 -2.03
CA ASP A 53 -7.40 4.00 -1.08
C ASP A 53 -7.70 5.44 -0.69
N VAL A 54 -8.81 5.99 -1.17
CA VAL A 54 -9.15 7.43 -1.09
C VAL A 54 -10.20 7.71 -0.03
N ASN A 55 -10.34 6.80 0.92
CA ASN A 55 -11.12 7.04 2.13
C ASN A 55 -10.41 8.08 3.00
N ASP A 56 -11.16 8.87 3.78
CA ASP A 56 -10.68 9.98 4.63
C ASP A 56 -9.64 9.58 5.71
N ARG A 57 -9.19 8.31 5.74
CA ARG A 57 -8.50 7.68 6.88
C ARG A 57 -7.30 6.83 6.52
N SER A 58 -7.04 6.55 5.23
CA SER A 58 -5.95 5.68 4.81
C SER A 58 -5.25 6.23 3.57
N ASP A 59 -4.17 6.97 3.77
CA ASP A 59 -3.36 7.50 2.68
C ASP A 59 -2.46 6.41 2.06
N TRP A 60 -2.95 5.24 1.65
CA TRP A 60 -2.10 4.19 1.04
C TRP A 60 -2.23 4.07 -0.48
N ALA A 61 -1.08 4.05 -1.14
CA ALA A 61 -0.97 3.80 -2.58
C ALA A 61 -0.16 2.53 -2.79
N ILE A 62 -0.72 1.59 -3.56
CA ILE A 62 -0.22 0.24 -3.70
C ILE A 62 0.02 -0.04 -5.17
N LYS A 63 1.22 -0.50 -5.50
CA LYS A 63 1.59 -0.91 -6.84
C LYS A 63 0.88 -2.23 -7.15
N VAL A 64 0.09 -2.25 -8.22
CA VAL A 64 -0.67 -3.43 -8.64
C VAL A 64 -0.17 -3.96 -9.98
N PRO A 65 -0.20 -5.28 -10.21
CA PRO A 65 0.04 -5.84 -11.52
C PRO A 65 -1.01 -5.33 -12.53
N ALA A 66 -0.64 -5.28 -13.81
CA ALA A 66 -1.46 -4.73 -14.89
C ALA A 66 -2.75 -5.53 -15.24
N SER A 67 -3.24 -6.37 -14.34
CA SER A 67 -4.35 -7.29 -14.60
C SER A 67 -5.72 -6.62 -14.47
N ALA A 68 -6.69 -7.13 -15.24
CA ALA A 68 -8.10 -6.74 -15.20
C ALA A 68 -8.76 -6.92 -13.81
N ASP A 69 -8.15 -7.71 -12.94
CA ASP A 69 -8.67 -8.08 -11.62
C ASP A 69 -8.09 -7.21 -10.47
N TRP A 70 -7.71 -5.96 -10.74
CA TRP A 70 -7.21 -5.05 -9.70
C TRP A 70 -8.22 -4.84 -8.56
N GLU A 71 -9.52 -5.02 -8.82
CA GLU A 71 -10.58 -4.92 -7.81
C GLU A 71 -10.57 -6.06 -6.80
N SER A 72 -10.02 -7.22 -7.15
CA SER A 72 -9.90 -8.39 -6.27
C SER A 72 -8.45 -8.62 -5.82
N PHE A 73 -7.56 -7.68 -6.10
CA PHE A 73 -6.16 -7.73 -5.69
C PHE A 73 -6.04 -7.73 -4.17
N ASP A 74 -5.43 -8.78 -3.62
CA ASP A 74 -5.12 -8.85 -2.19
C ASP A 74 -3.93 -7.94 -1.86
N ASP A 75 -4.24 -6.75 -1.38
CA ASP A 75 -3.27 -5.71 -1.09
C ASP A 75 -2.71 -5.78 0.35
N LYS A 76 -3.30 -6.64 1.20
CA LYS A 76 -2.96 -6.78 2.62
C LYS A 76 -1.49 -7.15 2.85
N PRO A 77 -0.86 -8.06 2.08
CA PRO A 77 0.55 -8.37 2.24
C PRO A 77 1.46 -7.14 2.06
N PHE A 78 1.14 -6.28 1.09
CA PHE A 78 1.90 -5.06 0.79
C PHE A 78 1.74 -4.01 1.89
N ARG A 79 0.51 -3.85 2.40
CA ARG A 79 0.20 -2.97 3.54
C ARG A 79 0.92 -3.42 4.82
N ARG A 80 0.94 -4.74 5.11
CA ARG A 80 1.70 -5.29 6.25
C ARG A 80 3.20 -5.06 6.09
N ALA A 81 3.75 -5.33 4.92
CA ALA A 81 5.17 -5.06 4.64
C ALA A 81 5.52 -3.57 4.79
N PHE A 82 4.60 -2.67 4.42
CA PHE A 82 4.74 -1.23 4.66
C PHE A 82 4.83 -0.92 6.15
N ILE A 83 3.91 -1.44 6.97
CA ILE A 83 3.90 -1.23 8.42
C ILE A 83 5.19 -1.74 9.07
N VAL A 84 5.64 -2.94 8.71
CA VAL A 84 6.91 -3.49 9.20
C VAL A 84 8.06 -2.55 8.87
N ARG A 85 8.13 -2.06 7.62
CA ARG A 85 9.19 -1.15 7.18
C ARG A 85 9.15 0.18 7.94
N THR A 86 7.98 0.79 8.13
CA THR A 86 7.86 2.09 8.81
C THR A 86 8.18 2.02 10.30
N HIS A 87 8.05 0.84 10.92
CA HIS A 87 8.46 0.61 12.30
C HIS A 87 9.94 0.24 12.45
N GLY A 88 10.67 0.11 11.33
CA GLY A 88 12.10 -0.24 11.33
C GLY A 88 12.36 -1.76 11.40
N GLY A 89 11.38 -2.57 11.00
CA GLY A 89 11.45 -4.02 10.93
C GLY A 89 10.70 -4.74 12.06
N GLU A 90 10.96 -6.03 12.17
CA GLU A 90 10.54 -6.84 13.30
C GLU A 90 11.54 -6.70 14.46
N GLY A 91 11.04 -6.82 15.68
CA GLY A 91 11.86 -6.96 16.89
C GLY A 91 12.24 -8.42 17.17
N ASP A 92 13.00 -8.62 18.23
CA ASP A 92 13.46 -9.95 18.65
C ASP A 92 12.51 -10.64 19.63
N GLU A 93 11.53 -9.91 20.17
CA GLU A 93 10.53 -10.44 21.09
C GLU A 93 9.35 -11.11 20.37
N ILE A 94 8.65 -11.98 21.08
CA ILE A 94 7.43 -12.64 20.59
C ILE A 94 6.22 -11.78 20.93
N CYS A 95 5.26 -11.72 20.02
CA CYS A 95 4.00 -11.01 20.18
C CYS A 95 3.28 -11.41 21.49
N LEU A 96 2.86 -10.41 22.27
CA LEU A 96 2.13 -10.61 23.52
C LEU A 96 0.66 -11.01 23.33
N TRP A 97 0.14 -10.91 22.09
CA TRP A 97 -1.25 -11.24 21.81
C TRP A 97 -1.48 -12.75 21.81
N ASP A 98 -2.56 -13.18 22.48
CA ASP A 98 -2.95 -14.56 22.80
C ASP A 98 -2.21 -15.68 22.05
N ARG A 99 -1.18 -16.26 22.71
CA ARG A 99 -0.38 -17.40 22.22
C ARG A 99 0.20 -17.24 20.81
N CYS A 100 0.27 -16.01 20.29
CA CYS A 100 0.90 -15.71 19.02
C CYS A 100 2.39 -16.02 19.10
N ARG A 101 2.94 -16.57 18.01
CA ARG A 101 4.36 -16.92 17.91
C ARG A 101 5.13 -16.06 16.91
N ASN A 102 4.47 -15.04 16.36
CA ASN A 102 5.09 -14.11 15.42
C ASN A 102 5.96 -13.11 16.18
N ARG A 103 7.00 -12.61 15.51
CA ARG A 103 7.85 -11.54 16.05
C ARG A 103 7.08 -10.23 16.18
N VAL A 104 7.39 -9.44 17.19
CA VAL A 104 6.81 -8.10 17.36
C VAL A 104 7.24 -7.16 16.24
N LEU A 105 6.45 -6.12 15.96
CA LEU A 105 6.95 -4.94 15.27
C LEU A 105 7.99 -4.25 16.17
N LYS A 106 9.05 -3.72 15.58
CA LYS A 106 10.06 -3.00 16.36
C LYS A 106 9.43 -1.80 17.08
N ASN A 107 9.77 -1.65 18.36
CA ASN A 107 9.17 -0.69 19.29
C ASN A 107 7.67 -0.90 19.60
N MET A 108 7.12 -2.09 19.36
CA MET A 108 5.78 -2.48 19.76
C MET A 108 5.77 -3.79 20.57
N ALA A 109 4.67 -4.04 21.28
CA ALA A 109 4.42 -5.28 22.02
C ALA A 109 3.72 -6.38 21.19
N ILE A 110 3.34 -6.08 19.95
CA ILE A 110 2.53 -6.96 19.10
C ILE A 110 3.12 -7.08 17.68
N CYS A 111 2.85 -8.20 17.00
CA CYS A 111 3.29 -8.43 15.62
C CYS A 111 2.47 -7.62 14.61
N VAL A 112 2.93 -7.62 13.35
CA VAL A 112 2.23 -6.91 12.27
C VAL A 112 0.79 -7.39 12.09
N ASP A 113 0.50 -8.68 12.23
CA ASP A 113 -0.86 -9.20 12.03
C ASP A 113 -1.84 -8.68 13.09
N HIS A 114 -1.38 -8.55 14.33
CA HIS A 114 -2.21 -8.01 15.43
C HIS A 114 -2.23 -6.48 15.47
N ALA A 115 -1.20 -5.82 14.95
CA ALA A 115 -1.20 -4.37 14.81
C ALA A 115 -1.98 -3.92 13.57
N PHE A 116 -2.12 -4.79 12.56
CA PHE A 116 -2.71 -4.45 11.26
C PHE A 116 -4.09 -3.78 11.38
N PRO A 117 -5.05 -4.28 12.17
CA PRO A 117 -6.37 -3.65 12.27
C PRO A 117 -6.34 -2.19 12.75
N GLU A 118 -5.38 -1.85 13.62
CA GLU A 118 -5.19 -0.48 14.11
C GLU A 118 -4.70 0.47 13.00
N PHE A 119 -3.91 -0.06 12.06
CA PHE A 119 -3.34 0.70 10.94
C PHE A 119 -4.16 0.64 9.66
N SER A 120 -4.95 -0.43 9.47
CA SER A 120 -5.77 -0.66 8.27
C SER A 120 -7.21 -0.17 8.43
N GLN A 121 -7.66 0.06 9.67
CA GLN A 121 -9.07 0.30 10.03
C GLN A 121 -10.06 -0.57 9.21
N GLU A 122 -9.73 -1.85 9.00
CA GLU A 122 -10.74 -2.86 8.67
C GLU A 122 -11.70 -2.90 9.86
N LYS A 123 -12.84 -2.18 9.78
CA LYS A 123 -13.87 -2.31 10.81
C LYS A 123 -14.22 -3.79 10.92
N MET A 124 -14.01 -4.35 12.11
CA MET A 124 -14.70 -5.55 12.56
C MET A 124 -16.20 -5.29 12.36
N GLY A 125 -16.76 -5.91 11.31
CA GLY A 125 -18.19 -6.10 11.15
C GLY A 125 -18.65 -7.28 11.98
#